data_AF-A0A0F9HN85-F1
#
_entry.id   AF-A0A0F9HN85-F1
#
_cell.length_a   1.000
_cell.length_b   1.000
_cell.length_c   1.000
_cell.angle_alpha   90.00
_cell.angle_beta   90.00
_cell.angle_gamma   90.00
#
_symmetry.space_group_name_H-M   'P 1'
#
loop_
_entity.id
_entity.type
_entity.pdbx_description
1 polymer ?
#
loop_
_entity_poly.entity_id
_entity_poly.type
_entity_poly.pdbx_seq_one_letter_code
_entity_poly.pdbx_strand_id
1 'polypeptide(L)'
;MQKSLLKKKKKILKKEITLLSARDLSEKIRQIMKDHIGRNNPISQKDLFKRLFGNPNNYSDLQVWFILERIRKAMNWLRRTSHCFVITRRTKYNIYVYFVVKDYDDAQIYIDHLSKVKKRINFMQHRCLKAIEEKFWEDF
;
A
#
# COMPACT_ATOMS: atom_id res chain seq x y z
N MET A 1 0.20 23.21 20.30
CA MET A 1 0.65 23.90 19.06
C MET A 1 0.84 23.00 17.83
N GLN A 2 1.29 21.73 17.95
CA GLN A 2 1.60 20.85 16.80
C GLN A 2 0.40 20.44 15.91
N LYS A 3 -0.82 20.33 16.44
CA LYS A 3 -2.04 19.97 15.66
C LYS A 3 -2.41 21.01 14.58
N SER A 4 -2.02 22.28 14.78
CA SER A 4 -2.29 23.40 13.86
C SER A 4 -1.42 23.33 12.60
N LEU A 5 -0.13 23.02 12.77
CA LEU A 5 0.84 22.86 11.69
C LEU A 5 0.53 21.65 10.79
N LEU A 6 0.10 20.53 11.39
CA LEU A 6 -0.35 19.35 10.65
C LEU A 6 -1.60 19.61 9.81
N LYS A 7 -2.56 20.40 10.33
CA LYS A 7 -3.76 20.82 9.58
C LYS A 7 -3.41 21.78 8.43
N LYS A 8 -2.51 22.75 8.66
CA LYS A 8 -2.01 23.67 7.62
C LYS A 8 -1.24 22.92 6.52
N LYS A 9 -0.30 22.02 6.87
CA LYS A 9 0.44 21.20 5.90
C LYS A 9 -0.49 20.29 5.08
N LYS A 10 -1.49 19.65 5.71
CA LYS A 10 -2.52 18.88 5.00
C LYS A 10 -3.34 19.73 4.02
N LYS A 11 -3.59 21.00 4.34
CA LYS A 11 -4.39 21.91 3.51
C LYS A 11 -3.61 22.41 2.29
N ILE A 12 -2.29 22.62 2.44
CA ILE A 12 -1.38 23.02 1.35
C ILE A 12 -1.16 21.84 0.38
N LEU A 13 -0.87 20.63 0.88
CA LEU A 13 -0.79 19.42 0.05
C LEU A 13 -2.09 19.09 -0.70
N LYS A 14 -3.24 19.52 -0.18
CA LYS A 14 -4.56 19.31 -0.79
C LYS A 14 -4.80 20.15 -2.04
N LYS A 15 -4.08 21.27 -2.20
CA LYS A 15 -4.33 22.25 -3.29
C LYS A 15 -3.55 21.94 -4.58
N GLU A 16 -2.45 21.19 -4.52
CA GLU A 16 -1.62 20.89 -5.70
C GLU A 16 -1.82 19.48 -6.26
N ILE A 17 -2.41 18.57 -5.48
CA ILE A 17 -2.83 17.25 -5.96
C ILE A 17 -4.36 17.28 -5.93
N THR A 18 -5.01 17.41 -7.08
CA THR A 18 -6.46 17.17 -7.21
C THR A 18 -6.73 15.76 -6.68
N LEU A 19 -7.16 15.66 -5.42
CA LEU A 19 -7.27 14.38 -4.73
C LEU A 19 -8.48 13.64 -5.31
N LEU A 20 -8.22 12.80 -6.32
CA LEU A 20 -9.20 11.81 -6.80
C LEU A 20 -9.86 11.08 -5.61
N SER A 21 -11.16 10.84 -5.66
CA SER A 21 -11.76 10.01 -4.61
C SER A 21 -11.14 8.60 -4.62
N ALA A 22 -11.24 7.87 -3.51
CA ALA A 22 -10.76 6.48 -3.49
C ALA A 22 -11.45 5.63 -4.58
N ARG A 23 -12.71 5.94 -4.89
CA ARG A 23 -13.50 5.34 -5.96
C ARG A 23 -12.90 5.64 -7.34
N ASP A 24 -12.67 6.91 -7.67
CA ASP A 24 -12.13 7.29 -8.99
C ASP A 24 -10.73 6.72 -9.21
N LEU A 25 -9.91 6.73 -8.15
CA LEU A 25 -8.59 6.13 -8.18
C LEU A 25 -8.67 4.61 -8.36
N SER A 26 -9.62 3.94 -7.70
CA SER A 26 -9.81 2.49 -7.85
C SER A 26 -10.22 2.11 -9.27
N GLU A 27 -11.04 2.94 -9.93
CA GLU A 27 -11.46 2.71 -11.31
C GLU A 27 -10.29 2.90 -12.28
N LYS A 28 -9.48 3.95 -12.11
CA LYS A 28 -8.25 4.12 -12.90
C LYS A 28 -7.28 2.96 -12.73
N ILE A 29 -7.10 2.49 -11.49
CA ILE A 29 -6.29 1.30 -11.21
C ILE A 29 -6.88 0.10 -11.94
N ARG A 30 -8.20 -0.12 -11.85
CA ARG A 30 -8.87 -1.23 -12.54
C ARG A 30 -8.59 -1.25 -14.04
N GLN A 31 -8.67 -0.10 -14.72
CA GLN A 31 -8.39 0.00 -16.14
C GLN A 31 -6.95 -0.37 -16.48
N ILE A 32 -5.97 0.14 -15.73
CA ILE A 32 -4.55 -0.20 -15.91
C ILE A 32 -4.33 -1.70 -15.68
N MET A 33 -4.97 -2.26 -14.65
CA MET A 33 -4.74 -3.63 -14.24
C MET A 33 -5.34 -4.69 -15.18
N LYS A 34 -6.20 -4.30 -16.14
CA LYS A 34 -6.69 -5.21 -17.20
C LYS A 34 -5.54 -5.80 -18.03
N ASP A 35 -4.47 -5.05 -18.20
CA ASP A 35 -3.28 -5.47 -18.96
C ASP A 35 -2.24 -6.18 -18.09
N HIS A 36 -2.51 -6.38 -16.80
CA HIS A 36 -1.54 -6.91 -15.82
C HIS A 36 -2.15 -8.05 -15.00
N ILE A 37 -2.64 -9.06 -15.71
CA ILE A 37 -3.28 -10.26 -15.14
C ILE A 37 -2.23 -11.38 -14.98
N GLY A 38 -2.16 -11.93 -13.78
CA GLY A 38 -1.30 -13.04 -13.40
C GLY A 38 0.10 -12.64 -12.96
N ARG A 39 0.75 -13.46 -12.11
CA ARG A 39 2.12 -13.21 -11.61
C ARG A 39 3.19 -13.04 -12.69
N ASN A 40 2.93 -13.55 -13.89
CA ASN A 40 3.85 -13.49 -15.04
C ASN A 40 3.79 -12.16 -15.79
N ASN A 41 2.75 -11.34 -15.56
CA ASN A 41 2.60 -10.04 -16.19
C ASN A 41 2.36 -8.93 -15.16
N PRO A 42 3.33 -8.66 -14.27
CA PRO A 42 3.17 -7.66 -13.24
C PRO A 42 3.56 -6.25 -13.71
N ILE A 43 2.98 -5.22 -13.09
CA ILE A 43 3.42 -3.82 -13.21
C ILE A 43 4.25 -3.42 -11.99
N SER A 44 5.34 -2.68 -12.18
CA SER A 44 6.13 -2.16 -11.07
C SER A 44 5.41 -1.00 -10.35
N GLN A 45 5.76 -0.75 -9.08
CA GLN A 45 5.25 0.41 -8.33
C GLN A 45 5.55 1.72 -9.03
N LYS A 46 6.74 1.84 -9.61
CA LYS A 46 7.19 3.03 -10.32
C LYS A 46 6.35 3.26 -11.58
N ASP A 47 6.08 2.21 -12.34
CA ASP A 47 5.30 2.31 -13.58
C ASP A 47 3.82 2.54 -13.29
N LEU A 48 3.26 1.88 -12.27
CA LEU A 48 1.89 2.12 -11.84
C LEU A 48 1.73 3.57 -11.36
N PHE A 49 2.68 4.07 -10.55
CA PHE A 49 2.69 5.46 -10.13
C PHE A 49 2.75 6.38 -11.35
N LYS A 50 3.65 6.10 -12.30
CA LYS A 50 3.81 6.88 -13.53
C LYS A 50 2.53 6.95 -14.37
N ARG A 51 1.80 5.84 -14.50
CA ARG A 51 0.52 5.81 -15.23
C ARG A 51 -0.60 6.58 -14.51
N LEU A 52 -0.58 6.61 -13.18
CA LEU A 52 -1.63 7.27 -12.40
C LEU A 52 -1.39 8.78 -12.18
N PHE A 53 -0.14 9.16 -11.98
CA PHE A 53 0.24 10.50 -11.49
C PHE A 53 1.42 11.13 -12.27
N GLY A 54 1.99 10.45 -13.27
CA GLY A 54 3.16 10.96 -13.99
C GLY A 54 4.49 10.69 -13.25
N ASN A 55 5.56 11.38 -13.65
CA ASN A 55 6.91 11.08 -13.17
C ASN A 55 7.03 11.24 -11.64
N PRO A 56 7.41 10.19 -10.87
CA PRO A 56 7.59 10.28 -9.43
C PRO A 56 8.57 11.37 -8.98
N ASN A 57 9.56 11.69 -9.82
CA ASN A 57 10.58 12.70 -9.52
C ASN A 57 10.01 14.13 -9.46
N ASN A 58 8.78 14.34 -9.93
CA ASN A 58 8.09 15.62 -9.83
C ASN A 58 7.48 15.85 -8.43
N TYR A 59 7.62 14.89 -7.52
CA TYR A 59 7.03 14.91 -6.20
C TYR A 59 8.12 14.75 -5.12
N SER A 60 7.94 15.43 -3.99
CA SER A 60 8.75 15.17 -2.79
C SER A 60 8.50 13.76 -2.24
N ASP A 61 9.47 13.21 -1.51
CA ASP A 61 9.35 11.88 -0.89
C ASP A 61 8.10 11.73 -0.01
N LEU A 62 7.75 12.80 0.72
CA LEU A 62 6.55 12.80 1.55
C LEU A 62 5.27 12.73 0.70
N GLN A 63 5.22 13.46 -0.42
CA GLN A 63 4.10 13.39 -1.36
C GLN A 63 4.00 12.00 -1.99
N VAL A 64 5.12 11.44 -2.43
CA VAL A 64 5.18 10.07 -2.97
C VAL A 64 4.63 9.07 -1.95
N TRP A 65 5.06 9.16 -0.70
CA TRP A 65 4.56 8.31 0.37
C TRP A 65 3.04 8.43 0.57
N PHE A 66 2.51 9.66 0.62
CA PHE A 66 1.06 9.90 0.73
C PHE A 66 0.27 9.36 -0.47
N ILE A 67 0.81 9.48 -1.69
CA ILE A 67 0.18 8.97 -2.91
C ILE A 67 0.16 7.44 -2.87
N LEU A 68 1.27 6.79 -2.51
CA LEU A 68 1.34 5.34 -2.39
C LEU A 68 0.33 4.79 -1.36
N GLU A 69 0.15 5.48 -0.23
CA GLU A 69 -0.90 5.16 0.75
C GLU A 69 -2.31 5.23 0.15
N ARG A 70 -2.57 6.22 -0.71
CA ARG A 70 -3.87 6.33 -1.40
C ARG A 70 -4.06 5.24 -2.43
N ILE A 71 -3.02 4.86 -3.17
CA ILE A 71 -3.05 3.73 -4.10
C ILE A 71 -3.40 2.45 -3.33
N ARG A 72 -2.77 2.18 -2.18
CA ARG A 72 -3.08 1.03 -1.32
C ARG A 72 -4.55 1.02 -0.88
N LYS A 73 -5.09 2.16 -0.45
CA LYS A 73 -6.51 2.30 -0.08
C LYS A 73 -7.44 2.04 -1.26
N ALA A 74 -7.12 2.57 -2.45
CA ALA A 74 -7.90 2.35 -3.66
C ALA A 74 -7.87 0.88 -4.12
N MET A 75 -6.73 0.19 -3.99
CA MET A 75 -6.64 -1.26 -4.24
C MET A 75 -7.49 -2.06 -3.23
N ASN A 76 -7.46 -1.69 -1.95
CA ASN A 76 -8.32 -2.32 -0.94
C ASN A 76 -9.80 -2.09 -1.24
N TRP A 77 -10.18 -0.90 -1.71
CA TRP A 77 -11.53 -0.61 -2.17
C TRP A 77 -11.91 -1.51 -3.34
N LEU A 78 -11.05 -1.58 -4.36
CA LEU A 78 -11.25 -2.40 -5.55
C LEU A 78 -11.50 -3.87 -5.21
N ARG A 79 -10.72 -4.45 -4.29
CA ARG A 79 -10.91 -5.83 -3.79
C ARG A 79 -12.26 -6.05 -3.11
N ARG A 80 -12.81 -5.03 -2.44
CA ARG A 80 -14.08 -5.13 -1.70
C ARG A 80 -15.30 -4.94 -2.58
N THR A 81 -15.20 -4.05 -3.57
CA THR A 81 -16.35 -3.64 -4.39
C THR A 81 -16.38 -4.29 -5.77
N SER A 82 -15.38 -5.09 -6.11
CA SER A 82 -15.29 -5.78 -7.40
C SER A 82 -14.58 -7.12 -7.26
N HIS A 83 -14.66 -7.95 -8.30
CA HIS A 83 -13.89 -9.20 -8.41
C HIS A 83 -12.43 -8.96 -8.85
N CYS A 84 -11.95 -7.71 -8.91
CA CYS A 84 -10.57 -7.41 -9.27
C CYS A 84 -9.67 -7.46 -8.03
N PHE A 85 -8.97 -8.59 -7.84
CA PHE A 85 -8.07 -8.79 -6.72
C PHE A 85 -6.62 -8.50 -7.09
N VAL A 86 -6.14 -7.32 -6.75
CA VAL A 86 -4.73 -6.94 -6.99
C VAL A 86 -3.83 -7.43 -5.87
N ILE A 87 -2.79 -8.21 -6.18
CA ILE A 87 -1.75 -8.62 -5.23
C ILE A 87 -0.59 -7.64 -5.29
N THR A 88 -0.01 -7.34 -4.12
CA THR A 88 1.27 -6.63 -4.01
C THR A 88 2.34 -7.63 -3.61
N ARG A 89 3.42 -7.73 -4.39
CA ARG A 89 4.56 -8.61 -4.09
C ARG A 89 5.86 -7.81 -4.12
N ARG A 90 6.81 -8.17 -3.25
CA ARG A 90 8.19 -7.69 -3.34
C ARG A 90 9.02 -8.69 -4.10
N THR A 91 9.76 -8.25 -5.12
CA THR A 91 10.66 -9.08 -5.90
C THR A 91 11.97 -9.34 -5.15
N LYS A 92 12.80 -10.25 -5.67
CA LYS A 92 14.18 -10.49 -5.17
C LYS A 92 15.05 -9.23 -5.16
N TYR A 93 14.77 -8.27 -6.05
CA TYR A 93 15.47 -7.00 -6.15
C TYR A 93 14.84 -5.90 -5.28
N ASN A 94 14.02 -6.27 -4.30
CA ASN A 94 13.41 -5.32 -3.37
C ASN A 94 12.36 -4.39 -3.98
N ILE A 95 11.95 -4.62 -5.23
CA ILE A 95 10.99 -3.80 -5.98
C ILE A 95 9.58 -4.30 -5.70
N TYR A 96 8.65 -3.39 -5.43
CA TYR A 96 7.24 -3.72 -5.33
C TYR A 96 6.60 -3.82 -6.72
N VAL A 97 5.87 -4.90 -6.95
CA VAL A 97 5.13 -5.18 -8.17
C VAL A 97 3.69 -5.56 -7.85
N TYR A 98 2.82 -5.36 -8.83
CA TYR A 98 1.37 -5.53 -8.71
C TYR A 98 0.83 -6.34 -9.89
N PHE A 99 -0.12 -7.22 -9.65
CA PHE A 99 -0.82 -7.99 -10.69
C PHE A 99 -2.20 -8.39 -10.19
N VAL A 100 -3.14 -8.64 -11.10
CA VAL A 100 -4.46 -9.22 -10.78
C VAL A 100 -4.32 -10.72 -10.65
N VAL A 101 -4.97 -11.31 -9.65
CA VAL A 101 -5.06 -12.77 -9.48
C VAL A 101 -5.69 -13.39 -10.73
N LYS A 102 -5.01 -14.37 -11.33
CA LYS A 102 -5.52 -15.16 -12.46
C LYS A 102 -6.01 -16.54 -12.03
N ASP A 103 -5.30 -17.16 -11.08
CA ASP A 103 -5.51 -18.55 -10.67
C ASP A 103 -5.24 -18.76 -9.18
N TYR A 104 -5.42 -20.00 -8.71
CA TYR A 104 -5.18 -20.39 -7.31
C TYR A 104 -3.72 -20.17 -6.88
N ASP A 105 -2.81 -20.39 -7.81
CA ASP A 105 -1.37 -20.25 -7.66
C ASP A 105 -0.97 -18.81 -7.33
N ASP A 106 -1.58 -17.84 -8.02
CA ASP A 106 -1.47 -16.42 -7.69
C ASP A 106 -2.07 -16.12 -6.31
N ALA A 107 -3.26 -16.67 -6.02
CA ALA A 107 -3.94 -16.44 -4.74
C ALA A 107 -3.11 -16.94 -3.54
N GLN A 108 -2.40 -18.06 -3.70
CA GLN A 108 -1.54 -18.62 -2.66
C GLN A 108 -0.43 -17.65 -2.24
N ILE A 109 0.09 -16.83 -3.16
CA ILE A 109 1.08 -15.79 -2.86
C ILE A 109 0.54 -14.81 -1.80
N TYR A 110 -0.74 -14.44 -1.91
CA TYR A 110 -1.38 -13.54 -0.96
C TYR A 110 -1.63 -14.22 0.38
N ILE A 111 -2.07 -15.48 0.38
CA ILE A 111 -2.31 -16.28 1.59
C ILE A 111 -0.99 -16.45 2.38
N ASP A 112 0.10 -16.80 1.70
CA ASP A 112 1.42 -16.95 2.31
C ASP A 112 1.91 -15.63 2.92
N HIS A 113 1.66 -14.51 2.24
CA HIS A 113 1.96 -13.20 2.76
C HIS A 113 1.19 -12.90 4.04
N LEU A 114 -0.13 -13.13 4.07
CA LEU A 114 -0.95 -12.93 5.25
C LEU A 114 -0.51 -13.82 6.43
N SER A 115 -0.16 -15.08 6.16
CA SER A 115 0.38 -15.99 7.17
C SER A 115 1.66 -15.45 7.81
N LYS A 116 2.59 -14.92 7.00
CA LYS A 116 3.82 -14.26 7.49
C LYS A 116 3.51 -13.02 8.33
N VAL A 117 2.55 -12.21 7.91
CA VAL A 117 2.12 -11.02 8.67
C VAL A 117 1.54 -11.44 10.02
N LYS A 118 0.66 -12.45 10.06
CA LYS A 118 0.09 -12.98 11.31
C LYS A 118 1.17 -13.45 12.28
N LYS A 119 2.17 -14.21 11.80
CA LYS A 119 3.32 -14.63 12.63
C LYS A 119 4.08 -13.43 13.23
N ARG A 120 4.31 -12.38 12.45
CA ARG A 120 4.96 -11.14 12.94
C ARG A 120 4.12 -10.42 13.98
N ILE A 121 2.80 -10.35 13.79
CA ILE A 121 1.88 -9.75 14.78
C ILE A 121 1.97 -10.50 16.09
N ASN A 122 1.85 -11.84 16.06
CA ASN A 122 1.93 -12.66 17.27
C ASN A 122 3.28 -12.49 18.00
N PHE A 123 4.38 -12.45 17.25
CA PHE A 123 5.71 -12.21 17.82
C PHE A 123 5.81 -10.83 18.49
N MET A 124 5.28 -9.79 17.87
CA MET A 124 5.27 -8.44 18.46
C MET A 124 4.37 -8.33 19.69
N GLN A 125 3.22 -9.01 19.69
CA GLN A 125 2.35 -9.11 20.86
C GLN A 125 3.08 -9.76 22.03
N HIS A 126 3.77 -10.87 21.78
CA HIS A 126 4.56 -11.54 22.81
C HIS A 126 5.67 -10.63 23.38
N ARG A 127 6.42 -9.93 22.52
CA ARG A 127 7.43 -8.96 22.98
C ARG A 127 6.84 -7.82 23.81
N CYS A 128 5.66 -7.34 23.44
CA CYS A 128 4.97 -6.29 24.18
C CYS A 128 4.54 -6.77 25.57
N LEU A 129 3.97 -7.98 25.67
CA LEU A 129 3.60 -8.59 26.95
C LEU A 129 4.83 -8.83 27.83
N LYS A 130 5.91 -9.36 27.25
CA LYS A 130 7.17 -9.56 27.95
C LYS A 130 7.75 -8.26 28.52
N ALA A 131 7.72 -7.16 27.76
CA ALA A 131 8.18 -5.87 28.26
C ALA A 131 7.35 -5.35 29.46
N ILE A 132 6.08 -5.75 29.55
CA ILE A 132 5.22 -5.47 30.71
C ILE A 132 5.59 -6.36 31.90
N GLU A 133 5.78 -7.65 31.67
CA GLU A 133 6.19 -8.61 32.70
C GLU A 133 7.54 -8.25 33.32
N GLU A 134 8.49 -7.82 32.49
CA GLU A 134 9.83 -7.36 32.90
C GLU A 134 9.81 -5.93 33.47
N LYS A 135 8.66 -5.27 33.48
CA LYS A 135 8.47 -3.89 33.95
C LYS A 135 9.54 -2.92 33.43
N PHE A 136 9.86 -3.00 32.15
CA PHE A 136 10.95 -2.26 31.51
C PHE A 136 10.96 -0.73 31.79
N TRP A 137 9.82 -0.12 32.11
CA TRP A 137 9.74 1.30 32.48
C TRP A 137 10.28 1.64 33.87
N GLU A 138 10.52 0.66 34.75
CA GLU A 138 11.13 0.90 36.07
C GLU A 138 12.63 1.19 35.96
N ASP A 139 13.25 0.90 34.80
CA ASP A 139 14.66 1.21 34.48
C ASP A 139 14.87 2.61 33.86
N PHE A 140 13.80 3.40 33.70
CA PHE A 140 13.81 4.78 33.14
C PHE A 140 13.40 5.82 34.18
#